data_AF-A0A6B3EPV0-F1
#
_entry.id   AF-A0A6B3EPV0-F1
#
_cell.length_a   1.000
_cell.length_b   1.000
_cell.length_c   1.000
_cell.angle_alpha   90.00
_cell.angle_beta   90.00
_cell.angle_gamma   90.00
#
_symmetry.space_group_name_H-M   'P 1'
#
loop_
_entity.id
_entity.type
_entity.pdbx_description
1 polymer ?
#
loop_
_entity_poly.entity_id
_entity_poly.type
_entity_poly.pdbx_seq_one_letter_code
_entity_poly.pdbx_strand_id
1 'polypeptide(L)'
;TGERTSEGFYHVRNGMAPVIARGLAYAPYADLIWVETGTPDLAQAREFAEAIHAEHPDQMLAYNCSPSFNWRAALDDDQIAKFQR
;
A
#
# COMPACT_ATOMS: atom_id res chain seq x y z
N THR A 1 -15.73 -12.78 4.64
CA THR A 1 -15.91 -13.47 5.94
C THR A 1 -17.14 -14.35 5.98
N GLY A 2 -17.99 -14.36 4.94
CA GLY A 2 -19.30 -15.04 4.96
C GLY A 2 -20.44 -14.10 5.37
N GLU A 3 -20.13 -12.92 5.92
CA GLU A 3 -21.10 -11.94 6.40
C GLU A 3 -21.45 -10.90 5.34
N ARG A 4 -22.62 -10.28 5.50
CA ARG A 4 -23.11 -9.18 4.66
C ARG A 4 -23.63 -8.00 5.50
N THR A 5 -23.53 -6.79 4.95
CA THR A 5 -24.16 -5.58 5.53
C THR A 5 -25.65 -5.51 5.18
N SER A 6 -26.39 -4.59 5.82
CA SER A 6 -27.80 -4.30 5.52
C SER A 6 -28.03 -3.86 4.07
N GLU A 7 -27.05 -3.18 3.49
CA GLU A 7 -27.05 -2.71 2.09
C GLU A 7 -26.68 -3.84 1.12
N GLY A 8 -26.21 -4.99 1.63
CA GLY A 8 -25.91 -6.18 0.85
C GLY A 8 -24.44 -6.34 0.44
N PHE A 9 -23.51 -5.52 0.94
CA PHE A 9 -22.08 -5.68 0.67
C PHE A 9 -21.51 -6.89 1.40
N TYR A 10 -20.49 -7.54 0.81
CA TYR A 10 -19.77 -8.63 1.47
C TYR A 10 -18.65 -8.07 2.34
N HIS A 11 -18.53 -8.56 3.56
CA HIS A 11 -17.37 -8.27 4.41
C HIS A 11 -16.12 -8.96 3.89
N VAL A 12 -15.03 -8.21 3.80
CA VAL A 12 -13.71 -8.69 3.39
C VAL A 12 -12.75 -8.68 4.59
N ARG A 13 -11.73 -9.54 4.53
CA ARG A 13 -10.62 -9.47 5.49
C ARG A 13 -9.65 -8.40 5.02
N ASN A 14 -9.47 -7.37 5.82
CA ASN A 14 -8.51 -6.29 5.55
C ASN A 14 -7.06 -6.77 5.78
N GLY A 15 -6.09 -5.96 5.35
CA GLY A 15 -4.66 -6.21 5.52
C GLY A 15 -3.89 -6.18 4.20
N MET A 16 -2.61 -6.55 4.24
CA MET A 16 -1.74 -6.46 3.07
C MET A 16 -2.05 -7.51 2.00
N ALA A 17 -2.48 -8.72 2.38
CA ALA A 17 -2.79 -9.80 1.44
C ALA A 17 -3.77 -9.41 0.30
N PRO A 18 -4.95 -8.81 0.56
CA PRO A 18 -5.83 -8.35 -0.53
C PRO A 18 -5.26 -7.18 -1.34
N VAL A 19 -4.35 -6.38 -0.76
CA VAL A 19 -3.68 -5.26 -1.45
C VAL A 19 -2.67 -5.79 -2.46
N ILE A 20 -1.80 -6.72 -2.05
CA ILE A 20 -0.86 -7.43 -2.93
C ILE A 20 -1.61 -8.14 -4.06
N ALA A 21 -2.66 -8.89 -3.74
CA ALA A 21 -3.45 -9.61 -4.74
C ALA A 21 -4.04 -8.67 -5.82
N ARG A 22 -4.46 -7.47 -5.43
CA ARG A 22 -4.90 -6.44 -6.37
C ARG A 22 -3.75 -5.88 -7.19
N GLY A 23 -2.63 -5.54 -6.55
CA GLY A 23 -1.45 -5.04 -7.24
C GLY A 23 -0.97 -6.02 -8.32
N LEU A 24 -0.80 -7.30 -7.99
CA LEU A 24 -0.43 -8.35 -8.95
C LEU A 24 -1.43 -8.47 -10.10
N ALA A 25 -2.73 -8.41 -9.81
CA ALA A 25 -3.76 -8.46 -10.85
C ALA A 25 -3.75 -7.23 -11.77
N TYR A 26 -3.29 -6.07 -11.28
CA TYR A 26 -3.27 -4.81 -12.03
C TYR A 26 -1.95 -4.58 -12.78
N ALA A 27 -0.84 -5.17 -12.33
CA ALA A 27 0.49 -5.02 -12.91
C ALA A 27 0.53 -5.22 -14.44
N PRO A 28 -0.14 -6.22 -15.05
CA PRO A 28 -0.10 -6.39 -16.51
C PRO A 28 -0.80 -5.29 -17.31
N TYR A 29 -1.52 -4.39 -16.65
CA TYR A 29 -2.40 -3.40 -17.28
C TYR A 29 -2.08 -1.95 -16.89
N ALA A 30 -1.06 -1.73 -16.06
CA ALA A 30 -0.72 -0.40 -15.54
C ALA A 30 0.79 -0.18 -15.55
N ASP A 31 1.21 0.98 -16.07
CA ASP A 31 2.63 1.36 -16.04
C ASP A 31 3.13 1.57 -14.60
N LEU A 32 2.26 2.10 -13.72
CA LEU A 32 2.54 2.28 -12.31
C LEU A 32 1.44 1.69 -11.43
N ILE A 33 1.85 1.11 -10.30
CA ILE A 33 0.92 0.70 -9.25
C ILE A 33 1.08 1.60 -8.03
N TRP A 34 -0.05 1.98 -7.44
CA TRP A 34 -0.13 2.79 -6.24
C TRP A 34 -1.04 2.11 -5.22
N VAL A 35 -0.58 2.06 -3.97
CA VAL A 35 -1.38 1.68 -2.81
C VAL A 35 -1.66 2.92 -1.95
N GLU A 36 -2.93 3.20 -1.71
CA GLU A 36 -3.32 4.23 -0.76
C GLU A 36 -2.95 3.82 0.67
N THR A 37 -2.29 4.71 1.39
CA THR A 37 -1.88 4.51 2.79
C THR A 37 -2.40 5.64 3.68
N GLY A 38 -2.88 5.27 4.89
CA GLY A 38 -3.38 6.19 5.90
C GLY A 38 -2.34 6.65 6.93
N THR A 39 -1.19 5.98 7.00
CA THR A 39 -0.08 6.27 7.92
C THR A 39 1.25 6.06 7.17
N PRO A 40 2.28 6.90 7.38
CA PRO A 40 3.57 6.69 6.75
C PRO A 40 4.29 5.49 7.40
N ASP A 41 4.38 4.38 6.66
CA ASP A 41 5.02 3.13 7.11
C ASP A 41 5.88 2.53 5.99
N LEU A 42 7.20 2.58 6.17
CA LEU A 42 8.18 2.04 5.22
C LEU A 42 8.21 0.51 5.22
N ALA A 43 7.86 -0.15 6.32
CA ALA A 43 7.81 -1.60 6.37
C ALA A 43 6.63 -2.11 5.53
N GLN A 44 5.48 -1.44 5.63
CA GLN A 44 4.32 -1.72 4.79
C GLN A 44 4.63 -1.46 3.30
N ALA A 45 5.32 -0.36 2.99
CA ALA A 45 5.73 -0.05 1.62
C ALA A 45 6.69 -1.11 1.06
N ARG A 46 7.64 -1.58 1.88
CA ARG A 46 8.59 -2.63 1.51
C ARG A 46 7.90 -3.96 1.25
N GLU A 47 7.01 -4.40 2.14
CA GLU A 47 6.26 -5.66 1.98
C GLU A 47 5.49 -5.69 0.65
N PHE A 48 4.83 -4.59 0.31
CA PHE A 48 4.12 -4.48 -0.96
C PHE A 48 5.09 -4.50 -2.15
N ALA A 49 6.15 -3.69 -2.12
CA ALA A 49 7.12 -3.61 -3.21
C ALA A 49 7.80 -4.96 -3.49
N GLU A 50 8.27 -5.65 -2.46
CA GLU A 50 8.90 -6.96 -2.57
C GLU A 50 7.94 -8.00 -3.18
N ALA A 51 6.67 -8.00 -2.78
CA ALA A 51 5.67 -8.92 -3.31
C ALA A 51 5.34 -8.64 -4.79
N ILE A 52 5.24 -7.38 -5.20
CA ILE A 52 5.02 -7.03 -6.62
C ILE A 52 6.25 -7.37 -7.46
N HIS A 53 7.44 -6.99 -7.02
CA HIS A 53 8.68 -7.22 -7.77
C HIS A 53 9.07 -8.70 -7.84
N ALA A 54 8.57 -9.56 -6.94
CA ALA A 54 8.73 -11.00 -7.03
C ALA A 54 8.08 -11.60 -8.30
N GLU A 55 6.97 -11.05 -8.78
CA GLU A 55 6.28 -11.51 -10.00
C GLU A 55 6.49 -10.56 -11.19
N HIS A 56 6.67 -9.26 -10.92
CA HIS A 56 6.87 -8.20 -11.92
C HIS A 56 8.08 -7.33 -11.56
N PRO A 57 9.32 -7.81 -11.78
CA PRO A 57 10.54 -7.16 -11.30
C PRO A 57 10.74 -5.72 -11.75
N ASP A 58 10.24 -5.38 -12.95
CA ASP A 58 10.40 -4.05 -13.55
C ASP A 58 9.19 -3.13 -13.32
N GLN A 59 8.19 -3.56 -12.51
CA GLN A 59 6.99 -2.77 -12.27
C GLN A 59 7.33 -1.48 -11.52
N MET A 60 7.02 -0.34 -12.13
CA MET A 60 7.15 0.94 -11.45
C MET A 60 6.05 1.10 -10.38
N LEU A 61 6.44 1.67 -9.24
CA LEU A 61 5.55 1.90 -8.09
C LEU A 61 5.45 3.39 -7.79
N ALA A 62 4.30 3.82 -7.29
CA ALA A 62 4.07 5.17 -6.78
C ALA A 62 3.59 5.14 -5.33
N TYR A 63 3.93 6.18 -4.57
CA TYR A 63 3.58 6.30 -3.15
C TYR A 63 3.09 7.71 -2.83
N ASN A 64 1.96 7.83 -2.12
CA ASN A 64 1.43 9.11 -1.69
C ASN A 64 2.02 9.54 -0.32
N CYS A 65 2.80 10.62 -0.30
CA CYS A 65 3.21 11.26 0.96
C CYS A 65 2.10 12.22 1.41
N SER A 66 1.10 11.70 2.14
CA SER A 66 -0.10 12.49 2.44
C SER A 66 0.19 13.73 3.31
N PRO A 67 -0.39 14.89 2.99
CA PRO A 67 -0.32 16.07 3.85
C PRO A 67 -1.18 15.94 5.12
N SER A 68 -2.08 14.96 5.20
CA SER A 68 -2.91 14.72 6.39
C SER A 68 -2.22 13.90 7.48
N PHE A 69 -1.05 13.31 7.20
CA PHE A 69 -0.32 12.54 8.20
C PHE A 69 0.24 13.46 9.27
N ASN A 70 0.09 13.05 10.53
CA ASN A 70 0.88 13.64 11.60
C ASN A 70 2.28 12.99 11.60
N TRP A 71 3.13 13.43 10.68
CA TRP A 71 4.47 12.86 10.44
C TRP A 71 5.30 12.72 11.72
N ARG A 72 5.34 13.76 12.57
CA ARG A 72 6.12 13.77 13.81
C ARG A 72 5.57 12.87 14.92
N ALA A 73 4.31 12.43 14.80
CA ALA A 73 3.76 11.44 15.72
C ALA A 73 4.13 10.01 15.33
N ALA A 74 4.46 9.77 14.06
CA ALA A 74 4.79 8.45 13.53
C ALA A 74 6.31 8.23 13.38
N LEU A 75 7.06 9.29 13.09
CA LEU A 75 8.47 9.23 12.69
C LEU A 75 9.28 10.35 13.38
N ASP A 76 10.57 10.08 13.58
CA ASP A 76 11.52 11.12 14.00
C ASP A 76 11.95 12.02 12.82
N ASP A 77 12.60 13.15 13.13
CA ASP A 77 13.00 14.14 12.11
C ASP A 77 13.99 13.56 11.08
N ASP A 78 14.85 12.60 11.46
CA ASP A 78 15.81 11.94 10.57
C ASP A 78 15.10 10.98 9.60
N GLN A 79 14.10 10.25 10.07
CA GLN A 79 13.25 9.38 9.28
C GLN A 79 12.41 10.20 8.28
N ILE A 80 11.80 11.31 8.73
CA ILE A 80 11.03 12.21 7.86
C ILE A 80 11.91 12.76 6.74
N ALA A 81 13.12 13.24 7.07
CA ALA A 81 14.05 13.81 6.09
C ALA A 81 14.50 12.80 5.02
N LYS A 82 14.49 11.50 5.33
CA LYS A 82 14.93 10.41 4.45
C LYS A 82 13.80 9.59 3.85
N PHE A 83 12.54 9.87 4.20
CA PHE A 83 11.41 8.99 3.88
C PHE A 83 11.24 8.70 2.37
N GLN A 84 11.56 9.67 1.51
CA GLN A 84 11.42 9.54 0.05
C GLN A 84 12.68 8.97 -0.64
N ARG A 85 13.72 8.60 0.11
CA ARG A 85 15.01 8.14 -0.43
C ARG A 85 15.23 6.65 -0.24
#